data_AF-A0A2N0NMZ9-F1
#
_entry.id   AF-A0A2N0NMZ9-F1
#
_cell.length_a   1.000
_cell.length_b   1.000
_cell.length_c   1.000
_cell.angle_alpha   90.00
_cell.angle_beta   90.00
_cell.angle_gamma   90.00
#
_symmetry.space_group_name_H-M   'P 1'
#
loop_
_entity.id
_entity.type
_entity.pdbx_description
1 polymer ?
#
loop_
_entity_poly.entity_id
_entity_poly.type
_entity_poly.pdbx_seq_one_letter_code
_entity_poly.pdbx_strand_id
1 'polypeptide(L)'
;MVSKLNHDCFRNILECLESNQSVLFKCLLVNRLWFEISIPYLWENPFSIVYRKGVANSRRLLKTIISMFPFEKSMEDKLNSCKTYKVTYHKYEQSFYNYLRFIKIFKSIEFHGFIDKCSRNYTHHKTNNENEEGTISSILSYHVYDIIFKN
;
A
#
# COMPACT_ATOMS: atom_id res chain seq x y z
N MET A 1 -28.95 -4.49 -23.35
CA MET A 1 -28.11 -3.29 -23.54
C MET A 1 -27.85 -2.71 -22.16
N VAL A 2 -26.63 -2.83 -21.61
CA VAL A 2 -26.35 -2.27 -20.27
C VAL A 2 -26.30 -0.76 -20.43
N SER A 3 -27.24 -0.04 -19.82
CA SER A 3 -27.22 1.42 -19.76
C SER A 3 -25.89 1.86 -19.14
N LYS A 4 -25.06 2.57 -19.92
CA LYS A 4 -23.87 3.22 -19.38
C LYS A 4 -24.33 4.32 -18.44
N LEU A 5 -24.30 4.07 -17.14
CA LEU A 5 -24.34 5.14 -16.14
C LEU A 5 -23.16 6.08 -16.46
N ASN A 6 -23.40 7.39 -16.51
CA ASN A 6 -22.30 8.34 -16.72
C ASN A 6 -21.36 8.35 -15.49
N HIS A 7 -20.15 8.89 -15.68
CA HIS A 7 -19.16 8.95 -14.61
C HIS A 7 -19.66 9.69 -13.36
N ASP A 8 -20.47 10.74 -13.54
CA ASP A 8 -20.97 11.56 -12.43
C ASP A 8 -21.95 10.80 -11.54
N CYS A 9 -22.86 10.03 -12.14
CA CYS A 9 -23.75 9.14 -11.38
C CYS A 9 -22.96 8.08 -10.59
N PHE A 10 -21.85 7.57 -11.16
CA PHE A 10 -20.98 6.65 -10.44
C PHE A 10 -20.27 7.31 -9.25
N ARG A 11 -19.82 8.55 -9.40
CA ARG A 11 -19.23 9.31 -8.28
C ARG A 11 -20.22 9.49 -7.15
N ASN A 12 -21.45 9.91 -7.46
CA ASN A 12 -22.51 10.07 -6.44
C ASN A 12 -22.77 8.77 -5.68
N ILE A 13 -22.78 7.62 -6.38
CA ILE A 13 -22.93 6.31 -5.73
C ILE A 13 -21.74 6.02 -4.83
N LEU A 14 -20.51 6.27 -5.28
CA LEU A 14 -19.30 5.99 -4.50
C LEU A 14 -19.12 6.91 -3.29
N GLU A 15 -19.55 8.16 -3.37
CA GLU A 15 -19.60 9.08 -2.23
C GLU A 15 -20.52 8.54 -1.13
N CYS A 16 -21.68 7.98 -1.50
CA CYS A 16 -22.56 7.31 -0.54
C CYS A 16 -21.92 6.05 0.09
N LEU A 17 -20.89 5.48 -0.56
CA LEU A 17 -20.22 4.25 -0.15
C LEU A 17 -18.83 4.48 0.44
N GLU A 18 -18.36 5.73 0.53
CA GLU A 18 -16.99 6.08 0.89
C GLU A 18 -16.59 5.52 2.26
N SER A 19 -17.51 5.59 3.23
CA SER A 19 -17.34 5.03 4.57
C SER A 19 -17.28 3.49 4.61
N ASN A 20 -17.69 2.81 3.54
CA ASN A 20 -17.77 1.35 3.45
C ASN A 20 -16.70 0.78 2.51
N GLN A 21 -15.47 0.73 3.02
CA GLN A 21 -14.30 0.18 2.31
C GLN A 21 -14.51 -1.23 1.76
N SER A 22 -15.29 -2.08 2.45
CA SER A 22 -15.58 -3.43 1.98
C SER A 22 -16.35 -3.42 0.65
N VAL A 23 -17.27 -2.47 0.49
CA VAL A 23 -18.02 -2.27 -0.75
C VAL A 23 -17.12 -1.68 -1.83
N LEU A 24 -16.33 -0.64 -1.51
CA LEU A 24 -15.36 -0.06 -2.46
C LEU A 24 -14.40 -1.12 -3.01
N PHE A 25 -13.93 -2.06 -2.18
CA PHE A 25 -13.12 -3.19 -2.64
C PHE A 25 -13.84 -4.09 -3.64
N LYS A 26 -15.14 -4.34 -3.45
CA LYS A 26 -15.94 -5.13 -4.40
C LYS A 26 -16.14 -4.37 -5.70
N CYS A 27 -16.31 -3.05 -5.66
CA CYS A 27 -16.41 -2.19 -6.84
C CYS A 27 -15.19 -2.31 -7.75
N LEU A 28 -13.98 -2.42 -7.19
CA LEU A 28 -12.75 -2.63 -7.97
C LEU A 28 -12.79 -3.87 -8.87
N LEU A 29 -13.56 -4.90 -8.49
CA LEU A 29 -13.59 -6.19 -9.17
C LEU A 29 -14.66 -6.29 -10.25
N VAL A 30 -15.52 -5.27 -10.40
CA VAL A 30 -16.65 -5.30 -11.33
C VAL A 30 -16.17 -5.16 -12.77
N ASN A 31 -15.46 -4.06 -13.08
CA ASN A 31 -14.83 -3.81 -14.38
C ASN A 31 -13.85 -2.63 -14.27
N ARG A 32 -13.16 -2.30 -15.36
CA ARG A 32 -12.17 -1.21 -15.42
C ARG A 32 -12.74 0.16 -15.03
N LEU A 33 -13.97 0.48 -15.45
CA LEU A 33 -14.60 1.76 -15.12
C LEU A 33 -14.81 1.90 -13.61
N TRP A 34 -15.39 0.88 -12.97
CA TRP A 34 -15.59 0.90 -11.52
C TRP A 34 -14.28 0.91 -10.75
N PHE A 35 -13.26 0.20 -11.26
CA PHE A 35 -11.91 0.28 -10.72
C PHE A 35 -11.37 1.72 -10.72
N GLU A 36 -11.39 2.38 -11.86
CA GLU A 36 -10.83 3.74 -12.03
C GLU A 36 -11.53 4.78 -11.15
N ILE A 37 -12.85 4.67 -10.97
CA ILE A 37 -13.60 5.62 -10.14
C ILE A 37 -13.50 5.28 -8.66
N SER A 38 -13.42 4.01 -8.26
CA SER A 38 -13.39 3.61 -6.84
C SER A 38 -12.00 3.73 -6.22
N ILE A 39 -10.94 3.61 -7.04
CA ILE A 39 -9.57 3.59 -6.52
C ILE A 39 -9.17 4.85 -5.74
N PRO A 40 -9.56 6.08 -6.13
CA PRO A 40 -9.21 7.28 -5.38
C PRO A 40 -9.85 7.32 -3.99
N TYR A 41 -11.11 6.90 -3.87
CA TYR A 41 -11.81 6.83 -2.58
C TYR A 41 -11.19 5.79 -1.65
N LEU A 42 -10.81 4.63 -2.20
CA LEU A 42 -10.22 3.56 -1.40
C LEU A 42 -8.80 3.92 -0.95
N TRP A 43 -8.01 4.55 -1.82
CA TRP A 43 -6.60 4.89 -1.57
C TRP A 43 -6.40 6.25 -0.92
N GLU A 44 -7.46 7.01 -0.64
CA GLU A 44 -7.39 8.27 0.13
C GLU A 44 -6.69 8.07 1.48
N ASN A 45 -7.00 6.97 2.16
CA ASN A 45 -6.41 6.57 3.43
C ASN A 45 -6.14 5.05 3.43
N PRO A 46 -5.03 4.60 2.80
CA PRO A 46 -4.79 3.18 2.58
C PRO A 46 -4.65 2.40 3.90
N PHE A 47 -4.17 3.03 4.96
CA PHE A 47 -3.95 2.38 6.26
C PHE A 47 -5.25 1.99 6.96
N SER A 48 -6.34 2.72 6.70
CA SER A 48 -7.65 2.41 7.27
C SER A 48 -8.27 1.11 6.71
N ILE A 49 -7.89 0.70 5.49
CA ILE A 49 -8.30 -0.56 4.84
C ILE A 49 -8.02 -1.79 5.71
N VAL A 50 -6.86 -1.78 6.34
CA VAL A 50 -6.24 -2.98 6.90
C VAL A 50 -6.59 -3.19 8.36
N TYR A 51 -7.00 -2.13 9.06
CA TYR A 51 -7.25 -2.14 10.51
C TYR A 51 -8.20 -3.28 10.94
N ARG A 52 -9.09 -3.73 10.04
CA ARG A 52 -10.11 -4.76 10.34
C ARG A 52 -9.79 -6.18 9.86
N LYS A 53 -8.69 -6.44 9.13
CA LYS A 53 -8.51 -7.73 8.41
C LYS A 53 -7.18 -8.48 8.67
N GLY A 54 -6.44 -8.15 9.72
CA GLY A 54 -5.29 -8.96 10.19
C GLY A 54 -3.96 -8.77 9.43
N VAL A 55 -2.92 -9.48 9.88
CA VAL A 55 -1.50 -9.21 9.53
C VAL A 55 -1.18 -9.41 8.04
N ALA A 56 -1.81 -10.40 7.40
CA ALA A 56 -1.57 -10.70 5.99
C ALA A 56 -1.97 -9.53 5.07
N ASN A 57 -3.02 -8.80 5.42
CA ASN A 57 -3.47 -7.64 4.66
C ASN A 57 -2.56 -6.43 4.90
N SER A 58 -2.04 -6.25 6.12
CA SER A 58 -0.99 -5.24 6.40
C SER A 58 0.23 -5.47 5.54
N ARG A 59 0.70 -6.73 5.44
CA ARG A 59 1.85 -7.08 4.61
C ARG A 59 1.61 -6.82 3.13
N ARG A 60 0.42 -7.16 2.61
CA ARG A 60 0.07 -6.91 1.20
C ARG A 60 0.05 -5.41 0.91
N LEU A 61 -0.63 -4.62 1.74
CA LEU A 61 -0.67 -3.18 1.58
C LEU A 61 0.72 -2.56 1.64
N LEU A 62 1.50 -2.94 2.66
CA LEU A 62 2.87 -2.45 2.83
C LEU A 62 3.73 -2.80 1.60
N LYS A 63 3.65 -4.03 1.11
CA LYS A 63 4.37 -4.44 -0.10
C LYS A 63 3.96 -3.61 -1.33
N THR A 64 2.66 -3.35 -1.50
CA THR A 64 2.16 -2.50 -2.59
C THR A 64 2.69 -1.07 -2.48
N ILE A 65 2.61 -0.47 -1.28
CA ILE A 65 3.12 0.88 -1.01
C ILE A 65 4.63 0.97 -1.26
N ILE A 66 5.43 0.06 -0.67
CA ILE A 66 6.90 -0.01 -0.87
C ILE A 66 7.23 -0.15 -2.35
N SER A 67 6.54 -1.01 -3.09
CA SER A 67 6.82 -1.25 -4.51
C SER A 67 6.61 -0.04 -5.44
N MET A 68 5.98 1.03 -4.95
CA MET A 68 5.73 2.25 -5.72
C MET A 68 6.74 3.36 -5.44
N PHE A 69 7.63 3.20 -4.46
CA PHE A 69 8.66 4.20 -4.18
C PHE A 69 9.88 4.02 -5.09
N PRO A 70 10.47 5.13 -5.58
CA PRO A 70 11.68 5.10 -6.38
C PRO A 70 12.92 4.90 -5.48
N PHE A 71 13.15 3.67 -5.02
CA PHE A 71 14.37 3.34 -4.27
C PHE A 71 15.60 3.32 -5.18
N GLU A 72 16.76 3.65 -4.61
CA GLU A 72 18.04 3.39 -5.28
C GLU A 72 18.32 1.88 -5.34
N LYS A 73 19.01 1.42 -6.38
CA LYS A 73 19.36 0.00 -6.57
C LYS A 73 20.03 -0.65 -5.36
N SER A 74 20.89 0.08 -4.66
CA SER A 74 21.56 -0.41 -3.44
C SER A 74 20.57 -0.73 -2.32
N MET A 75 19.51 0.08 -2.19
CA MET A 75 18.42 -0.11 -1.23
C MET A 75 17.48 -1.23 -1.65
N GLU A 76 17.21 -1.36 -2.96
CA GLU A 76 16.45 -2.48 -3.51
C GLU A 76 17.12 -3.82 -3.22
N ASP A 77 18.43 -3.93 -3.45
CA ASP A 77 19.19 -5.15 -3.21
C ASP A 77 19.14 -5.55 -1.72
N LYS A 78 19.21 -4.56 -0.82
CA LYS A 78 19.02 -4.75 0.63
C LYS A 78 17.59 -5.16 0.99
N LEU A 79 16.57 -4.59 0.36
CA LEU A 79 15.17 -4.96 0.57
C LEU A 79 14.85 -6.35 0.03
N ASN A 80 15.46 -6.74 -1.10
CA ASN A 80 15.27 -8.03 -1.75
C ASN A 80 16.05 -9.16 -1.07
N SER A 81 17.22 -8.86 -0.47
CA SER A 81 17.93 -9.81 0.39
C SER A 81 17.13 -10.11 1.66
N CYS A 82 16.33 -9.15 2.13
CA CYS A 82 15.36 -9.37 3.19
C CYS A 82 14.14 -10.17 2.67
N LYS A 83 13.99 -11.42 3.13
CA LYS A 83 12.85 -12.27 2.76
C LYS A 83 11.49 -11.63 3.10
N THR A 84 11.45 -10.73 4.08
CA THR A 84 10.26 -10.02 4.54
C THR A 84 9.74 -9.00 3.51
N TYR A 85 10.65 -8.29 2.84
CA TYR A 85 10.32 -7.15 1.99
C TYR A 85 10.45 -7.41 0.51
N LYS A 86 10.75 -8.65 0.07
CA LYS A 86 10.95 -9.05 -1.33
C LYS A 86 10.07 -8.24 -2.30
N VAL A 87 10.69 -7.22 -2.89
CA VAL A 87 10.02 -6.26 -3.76
C VAL A 87 9.91 -6.95 -5.11
N THR A 88 8.67 -7.29 -5.50
CA THR A 88 8.41 -7.72 -6.87
C THR A 88 8.33 -6.45 -7.70
N TYR A 89 9.44 -6.14 -8.38
CA TYR A 89 9.54 -5.03 -9.31
C TYR A 89 8.44 -5.15 -10.36
N HIS A 90 7.48 -4.24 -10.26
CA HIS A 90 6.82 -3.70 -11.44
C HIS A 90 7.61 -2.42 -11.62
N LYS A 91 8.22 -2.17 -12.79
CA LYS A 91 8.82 -0.84 -13.07
C LYS A 91 7.85 0.22 -12.55
N TYR A 92 8.32 1.31 -11.95
CA TYR A 92 7.47 2.42 -11.45
C TYR A 92 6.41 2.89 -12.47
N GLU A 93 6.62 2.58 -13.77
CA GLU A 93 5.73 2.80 -14.90
C GLU A 93 4.73 1.67 -15.23
N GLN A 94 4.84 0.49 -14.61
CA GLN A 94 4.23 -0.78 -15.03
C GLN A 94 3.04 -1.21 -14.16
N SER A 95 2.86 -0.56 -13.02
CA SER A 95 1.55 -0.55 -12.36
C SER A 95 0.57 0.21 -13.27
N PHE A 96 -0.58 -0.38 -13.57
CA PHE A 96 -1.64 0.29 -14.34
C PHE A 96 -2.04 1.67 -13.75
N TYR A 97 -1.77 1.92 -12.45
CA TYR A 97 -2.02 3.16 -11.75
C TYR A 97 -0.91 3.53 -10.75
N ASN A 98 -0.54 4.80 -10.66
CA ASN A 98 0.26 5.29 -9.54
C ASN A 98 -0.65 5.55 -8.34
N TYR A 99 -0.83 4.53 -7.49
CA TYR A 99 -1.76 4.61 -6.35
C TYR A 99 -1.31 5.63 -5.31
N LEU A 100 -0.02 5.96 -5.25
CA LEU A 100 0.50 6.99 -4.34
C LEU A 100 -0.14 8.36 -4.60
N ARG A 101 -0.51 8.65 -5.86
CA ARG A 101 -1.19 9.90 -6.24
C ARG A 101 -2.56 10.08 -5.55
N PHE A 102 -3.18 8.99 -5.12
CA PHE A 102 -4.49 9.03 -4.46
C PHE A 102 -4.42 9.13 -2.94
N ILE A 103 -3.24 8.94 -2.35
CA ILE A 103 -3.06 9.06 -0.90
C ILE A 103 -3.17 10.53 -0.51
N LYS A 104 -4.22 10.87 0.24
CA LYS A 104 -4.35 12.20 0.87
C LYS A 104 -3.99 12.17 2.34
N ILE A 105 -4.20 11.04 3.00
CA ILE A 105 -3.93 10.85 4.43
C ILE A 105 -2.85 9.78 4.57
N PHE A 106 -1.61 10.22 4.80
CA PHE A 106 -0.52 9.32 5.14
C PHE A 106 -0.40 9.18 6.66
N LYS A 107 -0.76 7.99 7.16
CA LYS A 107 -0.71 7.70 8.59
C LYS A 107 0.61 7.05 8.98
N SER A 108 1.58 7.88 9.36
CA SER A 108 2.95 7.43 9.66
C SER A 108 3.03 6.39 10.79
N ILE A 109 2.22 6.56 11.84
CA ILE A 109 2.20 5.63 12.98
C ILE A 109 1.75 4.23 12.53
N GLU A 110 0.67 4.13 11.76
CA GLU A 110 0.18 2.88 11.20
C GLU A 110 1.17 2.28 10.20
N PHE A 111 1.82 3.11 9.37
CA PHE A 111 2.86 2.67 8.45
C PHE A 111 4.04 2.03 9.19
N HIS A 112 4.60 2.73 10.20
CA HIS A 112 5.67 2.20 11.04
C HIS A 112 5.23 0.93 11.77
N GLY A 113 4.02 0.92 12.33
CA GLY A 113 3.45 -0.26 12.97
C GLY A 113 3.31 -1.45 12.02
N PHE A 114 3.03 -1.23 10.74
CA PHE A 114 2.99 -2.29 9.73
C PHE A 114 4.37 -2.82 9.37
N ILE A 115 5.38 -1.94 9.28
CA ILE A 115 6.77 -2.36 9.07
C ILE A 115 7.24 -3.19 10.28
N ASP A 116 7.08 -2.69 11.50
CA ASP A 116 7.45 -3.40 12.73
C ASP A 116 6.78 -4.77 12.82
N LYS A 117 5.49 -4.84 12.50
CA LYS A 117 4.74 -6.10 12.54
C LYS A 117 5.21 -7.09 11.49
N CYS A 118 5.62 -6.60 10.32
CA CYS A 118 6.21 -7.46 9.28
C CYS A 118 7.58 -8.00 9.72
N SER A 119 8.40 -7.18 10.40
CA SER A 119 9.68 -7.59 10.97
C SER A 119 9.51 -8.62 12.11
N ARG A 120 8.64 -8.37 13.10
CA ARG A 120 8.47 -9.26 14.28
C ARG A 120 7.87 -10.64 13.96
N ASN A 121 6.97 -10.73 12.99
CA ASN A 121 6.43 -12.03 12.58
C ASN A 121 7.49 -12.90 11.86
N TYR A 122 8.60 -12.31 11.41
CA TYR A 122 9.72 -13.04 10.84
C TYR A 122 10.73 -13.48 11.92
N THR A 123 11.00 -12.65 12.93
CA THR A 123 11.92 -13.00 14.04
C THR A 123 11.44 -14.21 14.85
N HIS A 124 10.14 -14.41 15.02
CA HIS A 124 9.62 -15.67 15.60
C HIS A 124 9.97 -16.94 14.80
N HIS A 125 10.40 -16.82 13.54
CA HIS A 125 10.84 -17.92 12.70
C HIS A 125 12.39 -18.03 12.56
N LYS A 126 13.20 -17.15 13.17
CA LYS A 126 14.67 -17.22 13.05
C LYS A 126 15.41 -16.51 14.21
N THR A 127 16.46 -17.15 14.74
CA THR A 127 17.21 -16.72 15.94
C THR A 127 18.49 -15.88 15.72
N ASN A 128 18.91 -15.51 14.50
CA ASN A 128 20.29 -14.98 14.30
C ASN A 128 20.47 -13.65 13.50
N ASN A 129 19.43 -12.93 13.05
CA ASN A 129 19.59 -11.70 12.21
C ASN A 129 18.78 -10.47 12.68
N GLU A 130 18.38 -10.39 13.95
CA GLU A 130 17.48 -9.31 14.44
C GLU A 130 18.05 -7.89 14.27
N ASN A 131 19.37 -7.72 14.39
CA ASN A 131 20.04 -6.41 14.28
C ASN A 131 19.97 -5.82 12.86
N GLU A 132 20.07 -6.65 11.82
CA GLU A 132 20.00 -6.18 10.43
C GLU A 132 18.57 -5.78 10.03
N GLU A 133 17.56 -6.50 10.53
CA GLU A 133 16.15 -6.22 10.23
C GLU A 133 15.64 -4.94 10.87
N GLY A 134 15.99 -4.69 12.14
CA GLY A 134 15.69 -3.43 12.81
C GLY A 134 16.30 -2.23 12.09
N THR A 135 17.50 -2.43 11.52
CA THR A 135 18.21 -1.43 10.72
C THR A 135 17.48 -1.18 9.39
N ILE A 136 17.05 -2.22 8.67
CA ILE A 136 16.30 -2.08 7.41
C ILE A 136 14.94 -1.41 7.63
N SER A 137 14.22 -1.77 8.70
CA SER A 137 12.93 -1.17 9.08
C SER A 137 13.04 0.34 9.29
N SER A 138 14.07 0.75 10.03
CA SER A 138 14.34 2.16 10.35
C SER A 138 14.74 2.95 9.10
N ILE A 139 15.62 2.38 8.27
CA ILE A 139 16.05 2.98 7.01
C ILE A 139 14.86 3.14 6.04
N LEU A 140 14.02 2.11 5.89
CA LEU A 140 12.84 2.15 5.04
C LEU A 140 11.86 3.26 5.49
N SER A 141 11.60 3.34 6.80
CA SER A 141 10.72 4.37 7.37
C SER A 141 11.24 5.78 7.09
N TYR A 142 12.55 6.00 7.25
CA TYR A 142 13.20 7.27 6.97
C TYR A 142 13.11 7.64 5.48
N HIS A 143 13.48 6.75 4.56
CA HIS A 143 13.43 7.05 3.12
C HIS A 143 12.02 7.33 2.62
N VAL A 144 11.03 6.56 3.05
CA VAL A 144 9.64 6.80 2.66
C VAL A 144 9.14 8.15 3.19
N TYR A 145 9.50 8.50 4.43
CA TYR A 145 9.20 9.81 4.99
C TYR A 145 9.85 10.94 4.17
N ASP A 146 11.12 10.79 3.81
CA ASP A 146 11.88 11.77 3.02
C ASP A 146 11.23 12.00 1.64
N ILE A 147 10.85 10.93 0.95
CA ILE A 147 10.19 11.01 -0.37
C ILE A 147 8.82 11.70 -0.29
N ILE A 148 8.04 11.46 0.79
CA ILE A 148 6.69 12.01 0.93
C ILE A 148 6.72 13.49 1.37
N PHE A 149 7.60 13.85 2.31
CA PHE A 149 7.51 15.11 3.04
C PHE A 149 8.66 16.08 2.79
N LYS A 150 9.74 15.67 2.11
CA LYS A 150 10.92 16.52 1.89
C LYS A 150 11.10 16.99 0.43
N ASN A 151 10.04 16.87 -0.39
CA ASN A 151 9.91 17.53 -1.70
C ASN A 151 9.39 18.97 -1.54
#